data_AF-A0A1G5LWK8-F1
#
_entry.id   AF-A0A1G5LWK8-F1
#
_cell.length_a   1.000
_cell.length_b   1.000
_cell.length_c   1.000
_cell.angle_alpha   90.00
_cell.angle_beta   90.00
_cell.angle_gamma   90.00
#
_symmetry.space_group_name_H-M   'P 1'
#
loop_
_entity.id
_entity.type
_entity.pdbx_description
1 polymer ?
#
loop_
_entity_poly.entity_id
_entity_poly.type
_entity_poly.pdbx_seq_one_letter_code
_entity_poly.pdbx_strand_id
1 'polypeptide(L)'
;MTSPSSSFPGDVQTVRRYLRQAKEGGFPAVSRPAPPPRRAVRWIATNPGRLSAGDARELKEVRAVCPHLGAAAGHVRDFAAMLHDRRGALLPDWMTGVLADGLPALHSLVTGLRRDQDAVVAGLSSSRSSGQVEGHVTRIKILKRKGHGRANLGLLRKRVLSTT
;
A
#
# COMPACT_ATOMS: atom_id res chain seq x y z
N MET A 1 -1.05 -46.87 -17.69
CA MET A 1 0.26 -46.22 -17.50
C MET A 1 0.11 -45.21 -16.37
N THR A 2 0.44 -45.62 -15.14
CA THR A 2 0.27 -44.81 -13.91
C THR A 2 1.64 -44.43 -13.36
N SER A 3 1.90 -43.13 -13.24
CA SER A 3 3.15 -42.56 -12.70
C SER A 3 3.36 -42.92 -11.23
N PRO A 4 4.59 -43.22 -10.79
CA PRO A 4 4.88 -43.45 -9.37
C PRO A 4 4.96 -42.13 -8.61
N SER A 5 4.14 -42.02 -7.56
CA SER A 5 4.20 -40.97 -6.53
C SER A 5 5.53 -41.04 -5.77
N SER A 6 6.27 -39.93 -5.71
CA SER A 6 7.51 -39.82 -4.92
C SER A 6 7.21 -39.92 -3.43
N SER A 7 7.38 -41.10 -2.84
CA SER A 7 7.33 -41.30 -1.39
C SER A 7 8.71 -41.06 -0.80
N PHE A 8 8.77 -40.29 0.28
CA PHE A 8 9.98 -39.94 1.01
C PHE A 8 10.62 -41.21 1.62
N PRO A 9 11.91 -41.52 1.37
CA PRO A 9 12.57 -42.71 1.89
C PRO A 9 13.06 -42.45 3.32
N GLY A 10 12.14 -42.35 4.27
CA GLY A 10 12.45 -42.06 5.67
C GLY A 10 12.17 -43.25 6.58
N ASP A 11 13.16 -43.63 7.40
CA ASP A 11 13.00 -44.62 8.47
C ASP A 11 12.03 -44.12 9.56
N VAL A 12 11.17 -45.02 10.06
CA VAL A 12 10.19 -44.79 11.13
C VAL A 12 10.84 -44.20 12.38
N GLN A 13 12.11 -44.52 12.65
CA GLN A 13 12.86 -43.94 13.76
C GLN A 13 13.09 -42.43 13.60
N THR A 14 13.23 -41.94 12.37
CA THR A 14 13.36 -40.50 12.09
C THR A 14 12.07 -39.76 12.45
N VAL A 15 10.91 -40.34 12.08
CA VAL A 15 9.59 -39.80 12.42
C VAL A 15 9.36 -39.84 13.93
N ARG A 16 9.72 -40.96 14.60
CA ARG A 16 9.59 -41.08 16.06
C ARG A 16 10.49 -40.09 16.81
N ARG A 17 11.73 -39.89 16.36
CA ARG A 17 12.65 -38.89 16.93
C ARG A 17 12.09 -37.48 16.76
N TYR A 18 11.57 -37.17 15.57
CA TYR A 18 10.92 -35.89 15.26
C TYR A 18 9.69 -35.62 16.15
N LEU A 19 8.83 -36.62 16.33
CA LEU A 19 7.65 -36.52 17.20
C LEU A 19 8.02 -36.44 18.69
N ARG A 20 9.07 -37.14 19.13
CA ARG A 20 9.56 -37.06 20.52
C ARG A 20 10.11 -35.68 20.83
N GLN A 21 10.87 -35.09 19.91
CA GLN A 21 11.37 -33.71 20.02
C GLN A 21 10.22 -32.69 20.10
N ALA A 22 9.14 -32.91 19.34
CA ALA A 22 7.92 -32.09 19.43
C ALA A 22 7.21 -32.22 20.78
N LYS A 23 7.21 -33.43 21.36
CA LYS A 23 6.55 -33.74 22.64
C LYS A 23 7.31 -33.21 23.85
N GLU A 24 8.65 -33.14 23.76
CA GLU A 24 9.54 -32.78 24.87
C GLU A 24 9.87 -31.28 24.93
N GLY A 25 9.68 -30.52 23.84
CA GLY A 25 9.99 -29.08 23.83
C GLY A 25 9.26 -28.23 22.79
N GLY A 26 8.26 -28.78 22.09
CA GLY A 26 7.58 -28.11 20.98
C GLY A 26 8.48 -27.99 19.74
N PHE A 27 7.88 -27.88 18.56
CA PHE A 27 8.64 -27.46 17.39
C PHE A 27 9.06 -25.99 17.56
N PRO A 28 10.27 -25.57 17.14
CA PRO A 28 10.52 -24.16 16.95
C PRO A 28 9.43 -23.65 16.01
N ALA A 29 8.67 -22.65 16.44
CA ALA A 29 7.63 -22.06 15.61
C ALA A 29 8.31 -21.65 14.30
N VAL A 30 7.90 -22.27 13.19
CA VAL A 30 8.38 -21.86 11.87
C VAL A 30 7.88 -20.44 11.69
N SER A 31 8.80 -19.47 11.85
CA SER A 31 8.49 -18.07 11.65
C SER A 31 7.99 -17.91 10.22
N ARG A 32 6.72 -17.54 10.07
CA ARG A 32 6.17 -17.26 8.74
C ARG A 32 6.99 -16.13 8.13
N PRO A 33 7.48 -16.27 6.89
CA PRO A 33 8.20 -15.18 6.25
C PRO A 33 7.28 -13.95 6.18
N ALA A 34 7.85 -12.78 6.50
CA ALA A 34 7.13 -11.52 6.41
C ALA A 34 6.58 -11.35 4.98
N PRO A 35 5.39 -10.75 4.81
CA PRO A 35 4.85 -10.49 3.49
C PRO A 35 5.78 -9.54 2.72
N PRO A 36 5.84 -9.63 1.38
CA PRO A 36 6.55 -8.65 0.58
C PRO A 36 6.07 -7.21 0.89
N PRO A 37 6.97 -6.21 1.00
CA PRO A 37 6.57 -4.85 1.38
C PRO A 37 5.44 -4.26 0.53
N ARG A 38 5.47 -4.51 -0.79
CA ARG A 38 4.41 -4.06 -1.72
C ARG A 38 3.04 -4.66 -1.40
N ARG A 39 3.00 -5.91 -0.92
CA ARG A 39 1.77 -6.59 -0.52
C ARG A 39 1.20 -5.95 0.75
N ALA A 40 2.05 -5.69 1.75
CA ALA A 40 1.65 -4.98 2.96
C ALA A 40 1.12 -3.57 2.68
N VAL A 41 1.82 -2.79 1.84
CA VAL A 41 1.38 -1.45 1.42
C VAL A 41 0.02 -1.52 0.71
N ARG A 42 -0.15 -2.47 -0.22
CA ARG A 42 -1.43 -2.65 -0.93
C ARG A 42 -2.57 -2.93 0.05
N TRP A 43 -2.37 -3.79 1.03
CA TRP A 43 -3.39 -4.06 2.05
C TRP A 43 -3.73 -2.85 2.91
N ILE A 44 -2.71 -2.09 3.34
CA ILE A 44 -2.90 -0.89 4.15
C ILE A 44 -3.70 0.16 3.37
N ALA A 45 -3.40 0.33 2.08
CA ALA A 45 -4.09 1.28 1.20
C ALA A 45 -5.46 0.80 0.68
N THR A 46 -5.80 -0.48 0.87
CA THR A 46 -7.09 -1.03 0.43
C THR A 46 -8.16 -0.78 1.50
N ASN A 47 -9.36 -0.36 1.09
CA ASN A 47 -10.50 -0.25 1.99
C ASN A 47 -10.71 -1.60 2.72
N PRO A 48 -10.75 -1.63 4.07
CA PRO A 48 -10.91 -2.85 4.85
C PRO A 48 -12.04 -3.79 4.39
N GLY A 49 -13.18 -3.23 3.96
CA GLY A 49 -14.32 -4.01 3.47
C GLY A 49 -14.10 -4.71 2.12
N ARG A 50 -12.97 -4.43 1.45
CA ARG A 50 -12.57 -5.05 0.18
C ARG A 50 -11.38 -6.01 0.31
N LEU A 51 -10.82 -6.17 1.51
CA LEU A 51 -9.80 -7.20 1.74
C LEU A 51 -10.44 -8.57 1.83
N SER A 52 -9.78 -9.58 1.27
CA SER A 52 -10.14 -10.97 1.55
C SER A 52 -9.93 -11.29 3.03
N ALA A 53 -10.68 -12.25 3.57
CA ALA A 53 -10.52 -12.67 4.96
C ALA A 53 -9.08 -13.14 5.29
N GLY A 54 -8.43 -13.80 4.32
CA GLY A 54 -7.04 -14.23 4.44
C GLY A 54 -6.06 -13.06 4.53
N ASP A 55 -6.19 -12.08 3.63
CA ASP A 55 -5.34 -10.88 3.62
C ASP A 55 -5.57 -10.01 4.86
N ALA A 56 -6.83 -9.87 5.32
CA ALA A 56 -7.16 -9.13 6.54
C ALA A 56 -6.52 -9.78 7.77
N ARG A 57 -6.53 -11.11 7.85
CA ARG A 57 -5.87 -11.87 8.93
C ARG A 57 -4.35 -11.69 8.88
N GLU A 58 -3.74 -11.86 7.71
CA GLU A 58 -2.28 -11.72 7.55
C GLU A 58 -1.82 -10.29 7.90
N LEU A 59 -2.57 -9.27 7.46
CA LEU A 59 -2.30 -7.88 7.85
C LEU A 59 -2.42 -7.66 9.36
N LYS A 60 -3.39 -8.31 10.03
CA LYS A 60 -3.55 -8.23 11.50
C LYS A 60 -2.35 -8.85 12.21
N GLU A 61 -1.89 -10.02 11.77
CA GLU A 61 -0.70 -10.71 12.31
C GLU A 61 0.55 -9.82 12.18
N VAL A 62 0.78 -9.24 11.01
CA VAL A 62 1.97 -8.40 10.75
C VAL A 62 1.95 -7.12 11.59
N ARG A 63 0.77 -6.50 11.79
CA ARG A 63 0.63 -5.33 12.67
C ARG A 63 0.85 -5.67 14.14
N ALA A 64 0.52 -6.88 14.58
CA ALA A 64 0.76 -7.32 15.95
C ALA A 64 2.27 -7.47 16.24
N VAL A 65 3.06 -7.84 15.22
CA VAL A 65 4.52 -7.98 15.33
C VAL A 65 5.24 -6.63 15.25
N CYS A 66 4.70 -5.67 14.47
CA CYS A 66 5.31 -4.36 14.26
C CYS A 66 4.35 -3.21 14.61
N PRO A 67 4.46 -2.63 15.82
CA PRO A 67 3.61 -1.51 16.25
C PRO A 67 3.67 -0.29 15.33
N HIS A 68 4.85 0.02 14.78
CA HIS A 68 5.05 1.10 13.81
C HIS A 68 4.20 0.91 12.56
N LEU A 69 4.04 -0.32 12.07
CA LEU A 69 3.16 -0.62 10.94
C LEU A 69 1.69 -0.45 11.31
N GLY A 70 1.34 -0.78 12.56
CA GLY A 70 0.01 -0.52 13.12
C GLY A 70 -0.32 0.98 13.09
N ALA A 71 0.56 1.81 13.65
CA ALA A 71 0.42 3.27 13.68
C ALA A 71 0.35 3.87 12.27
N ALA A 72 1.29 3.52 11.39
CA ALA A 72 1.30 4.01 10.00
C ALA A 72 0.00 3.65 9.27
N ALA A 73 -0.51 2.44 9.49
CA ALA A 73 -1.75 2.02 8.85
C ALA A 73 -3.01 2.65 9.46
N GLY A 74 -2.95 3.09 10.73
CA GLY A 74 -3.97 3.97 11.33
C GLY A 74 -3.99 5.31 10.61
N HIS A 75 -2.85 6.00 10.54
CA HIS A 75 -2.73 7.29 9.87
C HIS A 75 -3.17 7.28 8.41
N VAL A 76 -2.84 6.23 7.65
CA VAL A 76 -3.29 6.07 6.26
C VAL A 76 -4.82 5.94 6.19
N ARG A 77 -5.44 5.22 7.13
CA ARG A 77 -6.90 5.05 7.17
C ARG A 77 -7.60 6.35 7.56
N ASP A 78 -7.09 7.05 8.56
CA ASP A 78 -7.66 8.32 9.01
C ASP A 78 -7.56 9.39 7.92
N PHE A 79 -6.42 9.45 7.23
CA PHE A 79 -6.25 10.34 6.07
C PHE A 79 -7.20 9.96 4.92
N ALA A 80 -7.34 8.67 4.62
CA ALA A 80 -8.26 8.20 3.57
C ALA A 80 -9.73 8.52 3.91
N ALA A 81 -10.14 8.37 5.17
CA ALA A 81 -11.47 8.76 5.63
C ALA A 81 -11.67 10.28 5.53
N MET A 82 -10.68 11.07 5.93
CA MET A 82 -10.70 12.53 5.79
C MET A 82 -10.87 12.96 4.34
N LEU A 83 -10.15 12.33 3.41
CA LEU A 83 -10.26 12.58 1.97
C LEU A 83 -11.63 12.16 1.43
N HIS A 84 -12.13 10.99 1.81
CA HIS A 84 -13.42 10.47 1.34
C HIS A 84 -14.59 11.34 1.82
N ASP A 85 -14.58 11.71 3.10
CA ASP A 85 -15.66 12.47 3.74
C ASP A 85 -15.48 13.99 3.60
N ARG A 86 -14.44 14.40 2.88
CA ARG A 86 -14.07 15.80 2.61
C ARG A 86 -13.91 16.67 3.86
N ARG A 87 -13.25 16.14 4.90
CA ARG A 87 -13.07 16.80 6.19
C ARG A 87 -11.72 17.49 6.32
N GLY A 88 -11.35 18.34 5.36
CA GLY A 88 -10.02 18.97 5.33
C GLY A 88 -9.66 19.77 6.59
N ALA A 89 -10.66 20.27 7.33
CA ALA A 89 -10.45 20.95 8.61
C ALA A 89 -9.77 20.08 9.69
N LEU A 90 -9.83 18.74 9.57
CA LEU A 90 -9.17 17.80 10.49
C LEU A 90 -7.68 17.57 10.19
N LEU A 91 -7.16 18.15 9.10
CA LEU A 91 -5.77 17.97 8.68
C LEU A 91 -4.74 18.37 9.75
N PRO A 92 -4.88 19.51 10.47
CA PRO A 92 -3.91 19.89 11.50
C PRO A 92 -3.82 18.90 12.65
N ASP A 93 -4.97 18.38 13.11
CA ASP A 93 -5.03 17.40 14.20
C ASP A 93 -4.41 16.07 13.76
N TRP A 94 -4.72 15.63 12.54
CA TRP A 94 -4.10 14.44 11.96
C TRP A 94 -2.59 14.58 11.82
N MET A 95 -2.09 15.73 11.34
CA MET A 95 -0.65 15.99 11.26
C MET A 95 0.02 15.95 12.64
N THR A 96 -0.66 16.44 13.67
CA THR A 96 -0.18 16.40 15.05
C THR A 96 -0.10 14.95 15.55
N GLY A 97 -1.11 14.14 15.28
CA GLY A 97 -1.10 12.70 15.59
C GLY A 97 0.04 11.95 14.89
N VAL A 98 0.30 12.23 13.61
CA VAL A 98 1.42 11.64 12.87
C VAL A 98 2.77 12.00 13.48
N LEU A 99 2.94 13.26 13.93
CA LEU A 99 4.20 13.73 14.53
C LEU A 99 4.43 13.18 15.94
N ALA A 100 3.37 12.81 16.66
CA ALA A 100 3.48 12.19 17.97
C ALA A 100 4.02 10.75 17.91
N ASP A 101 3.83 10.06 16.78
CA ASP A 101 4.34 8.70 16.57
C ASP A 101 5.77 8.70 16.02
N GLY A 102 6.53 7.66 16.34
CA GLY A 102 7.91 7.44 15.84
C GLY A 102 7.97 7.00 14.37
N LEU A 103 7.44 7.79 13.44
CA LEU A 103 7.33 7.46 12.01
C LEU A 103 8.06 8.49 11.12
N PRO A 104 9.41 8.48 11.05
CA PRO A 104 10.19 9.51 10.34
C PRO A 104 9.79 9.70 8.87
N ALA A 105 9.41 8.61 8.19
CA ALA A 105 8.94 8.67 6.81
C ALA A 105 7.65 9.51 6.68
N LEU A 106 6.70 9.38 7.61
CA LEU A 106 5.48 10.20 7.62
C LEU A 106 5.73 11.62 8.12
N HIS A 107 6.73 11.85 8.97
CA HIS A 107 7.10 13.21 9.39
C HIS A 107 7.57 14.06 8.20
N SER A 108 8.30 13.45 7.25
CA SER A 108 8.70 14.14 6.01
C SER A 108 7.49 14.52 5.15
N LEU A 109 6.46 13.67 5.11
CA LEU A 109 5.20 13.95 4.43
C LEU A 109 4.49 15.14 5.09
N VAL A 110 4.34 15.13 6.42
CA VAL A 110 3.73 16.24 7.18
C VAL A 110 4.47 17.54 6.94
N THR A 111 5.80 17.51 6.90
CA THR A 111 6.63 18.69 6.58
C THR A 111 6.30 19.25 5.20
N GLY A 112 6.10 18.38 4.20
CA GLY A 112 5.65 18.78 2.87
C GLY A 112 4.24 19.41 2.90
N LEU A 113 3.28 18.74 3.53
CA LEU A 113 1.89 19.20 3.62
C LEU A 113 1.76 20.57 4.32
N ARG A 114 2.58 20.82 5.35
CA ARG A 114 2.60 22.11 6.06
C ARG A 114 2.94 23.30 5.17
N ARG A 115 3.78 23.12 4.14
CA ARG A 115 4.16 24.22 3.23
C ARG A 115 2.99 24.72 2.40
N ASP A 116 2.09 23.81 2.03
CA ASP A 116 0.93 24.07 1.19
C ASP A 116 -0.39 23.82 1.94
N GLN A 117 -0.41 24.03 3.26
CA GLN A 117 -1.48 23.56 4.14
C GLN A 117 -2.86 24.03 3.68
N ASP A 118 -3.02 25.32 3.37
CA ASP A 118 -4.30 25.88 2.94
C ASP A 118 -4.79 25.23 1.64
N ALA A 119 -3.88 24.98 0.70
CA ALA A 119 -4.17 24.31 -0.56
C ALA A 119 -4.56 22.84 -0.34
N VAL A 120 -3.90 22.15 0.60
CA VAL A 120 -4.24 20.76 0.96
C VAL A 120 -5.60 20.71 1.66
N VAL A 121 -5.89 21.61 2.60
CA VAL A 121 -7.20 21.71 3.26
C VAL A 121 -8.31 21.95 2.24
N ALA A 122 -8.09 22.89 1.30
CA ALA A 122 -9.03 23.15 0.21
C ALA A 122 -9.21 21.93 -0.69
N GLY A 123 -8.12 21.24 -1.06
CA GLY A 123 -8.14 20.03 -1.85
C GLY A 123 -8.91 18.89 -1.18
N LEU A 124 -8.69 18.69 0.12
CA LEU A 124 -9.39 17.71 0.94
C LEU A 124 -10.86 18.05 1.14
N SER A 125 -11.26 19.32 1.09
CA SER A 125 -12.65 19.74 1.32
C SER A 125 -13.47 19.88 0.03
N SER A 126 -12.79 19.90 -1.12
CA SER A 126 -13.41 20.13 -2.43
C SER A 126 -14.23 18.94 -2.91
N SER A 127 -15.39 19.21 -3.52
CA SER A 127 -16.16 18.20 -4.26
C SER A 127 -15.62 17.95 -5.68
N ARG A 128 -14.70 18.80 -6.17
CA ARG A 128 -14.17 18.72 -7.54
C ARG A 128 -12.98 17.76 -7.61
N SER A 129 -12.99 16.90 -8.62
CA SER A 129 -11.89 15.99 -8.93
C SER A 129 -10.98 16.56 -10.03
N SER A 130 -9.67 16.33 -9.92
CA SER A 130 -8.68 16.57 -10.97
C SER A 130 -8.68 15.52 -12.08
N GLY A 131 -9.53 14.47 -12.00
CA GLY A 131 -9.46 13.30 -12.88
C GLY A 131 -9.53 13.61 -14.37
N GLN A 132 -10.39 14.54 -14.80
CA GLN A 132 -10.43 14.95 -16.20
C GLN A 132 -9.13 15.62 -16.64
N VAL A 133 -8.59 16.53 -15.82
CA VAL A 133 -7.33 17.23 -16.10
C VAL A 133 -6.18 16.24 -16.17
N GLU A 134 -6.11 15.31 -15.22
CA GLU A 134 -5.11 14.23 -15.18
C GLU A 134 -5.22 13.30 -16.40
N GLY A 135 -6.44 13.02 -16.87
CA GLY A 135 -6.70 12.28 -18.11
C GLY A 135 -6.11 12.99 -19.32
N HIS A 136 -6.34 14.31 -19.45
CA HIS A 136 -5.75 15.11 -20.53
C HIS A 136 -4.22 15.13 -20.45
N VAL A 137 -3.66 15.35 -19.26
CA VAL A 137 -2.21 15.32 -19.03
C VAL A 137 -1.63 13.96 -19.41
N THR A 138 -2.31 12.87 -19.06
CA THR A 138 -1.90 11.50 -19.39
C THR A 138 -1.94 11.26 -20.89
N ARG A 139 -3.02 11.66 -21.58
CA ARG A 139 -3.12 11.58 -23.04
C ARG A 139 -1.98 12.33 -23.73
N ILE A 140 -1.68 13.54 -23.28
CA ILE A 140 -0.57 14.36 -23.81
C ILE A 140 0.79 13.68 -23.53
N LYS A 141 1.01 13.16 -22.32
CA LYS A 141 2.24 12.41 -21.98
C LYS A 141 2.40 11.17 -22.87
N ILE A 142 1.32 10.42 -23.15
CA ILE A 142 1.34 9.27 -24.06
C ILE A 142 1.70 9.71 -25.48
N LEU A 143 1.07 10.75 -26.02
CA LEU A 143 1.36 11.30 -27.35
C LEU A 143 2.83 11.73 -27.47
N LYS A 144 3.38 12.37 -26.43
CA LYS A 144 4.79 12.76 -26.39
C LYS A 144 5.71 11.54 -26.33
N ARG A 145 5.38 10.50 -25.55
CA ARG A 145 6.14 9.24 -25.48
C ARG A 145 6.10 8.46 -26.80
N LYS A 146 4.96 8.40 -27.48
CA LYS A 146 4.84 7.84 -28.84
C LYS A 146 5.70 8.59 -29.86
N GLY A 147 5.97 9.88 -29.63
CA GLY A 147 6.92 10.68 -30.41
C GLY A 147 8.36 10.62 -29.90
N HIS A 148 8.74 9.61 -29.10
CA HIS A 148 10.06 9.47 -28.47
C HIS A 148 10.52 10.71 -27.69
N GLY A 149 9.57 11.44 -27.09
CA GLY A 149 9.87 12.67 -26.34
C GLY A 149 10.10 13.92 -27.19
N ARG A 150 10.24 13.78 -28.52
CA ARG A 150 10.63 14.87 -29.45
C ARG A 150 9.49 15.77 -29.89
N ALA A 151 8.26 15.48 -29.47
CA ALA A 151 7.12 16.34 -29.78
C ALA A 151 7.16 17.63 -28.95
N ASN A 152 7.47 18.75 -29.62
CA ASN A 152 7.32 20.11 -29.08
C ASN A 152 5.83 20.51 -28.98
N LEU A 153 5.54 21.65 -28.36
CA LEU A 153 4.16 22.11 -28.14
C LEU A 153 3.36 22.20 -29.45
N GLY A 154 3.96 22.72 -30.52
CA GLY A 154 3.32 22.84 -31.83
C GLY A 154 2.93 21.48 -32.42
N LEU A 155 3.82 20.49 -32.33
CA LEU A 155 3.54 19.13 -32.81
C LEU A 155 2.48 18.43 -31.95
N LEU A 156 2.52 18.62 -30.64
CA LEU A 156 1.49 18.11 -29.73
C LEU A 156 0.12 18.71 -30.04
N ARG A 157 0.05 20.03 -30.24
CA ARG A 157 -1.18 20.73 -30.62
C ARG A 157 -1.76 20.17 -31.92
N LYS A 158 -0.93 20.03 -32.97
CA LYS A 158 -1.36 19.44 -34.25
C LYS A 158 -1.94 18.04 -34.04
N ARG A 159 -1.23 17.15 -33.33
CA ARG A 159 -1.68 15.77 -33.08
C ARG A 159 -2.95 15.67 -32.23
N VAL A 160 -3.12 16.54 -31.24
CA VAL A 160 -4.33 16.55 -30.41
C VAL A 160 -5.55 16.99 -31.22
N LEU A 161 -5.40 18.04 -32.04
CA LEU A 161 -6.48 18.60 -32.86
C LEU A 161 -6.82 17.73 -34.08
N SER A 162 -5.84 17.05 -34.68
CA SER A 162 -6.03 16.20 -35.86
C SER A 162 -6.63 14.82 -35.58
N THR A 163 -6.94 14.49 -34.31
CA THR A 163 -7.57 13.21 -33.93
C THR A 163 -9.08 13.37 -33.71
N THR A 164 -9.70 14.31 -34.43
CA THR A 164 -11.16 14.54 -34.45
C THR A 164 -11.67 14.14 -35.82
#